data_AF-A0A016V1R0-F1
#
_entry.id   AF-A0A016V1R0-F1
#
_cell.length_a   1.000
_cell.length_b   1.000
_cell.length_c   1.000
_cell.angle_alpha   90.00
_cell.angle_beta   90.00
_cell.angle_gamma   90.00
#
_symmetry.space_group_name_H-M   'P 1'
#
loop_
_entity.id
_entity.type
_entity.pdbx_description
1 polymer ?
#
loop_
_entity_poly.entity_id
_entity_poly.type
_entity_poly.pdbx_seq_one_letter_code
_entity_poly.pdbx_strand_id
1 'polypeptide(L)'
;MQIRNLLSFQRPFKSPQQKVAVLMMPSIVAALVIVNVTRLFLPSEKDSEWDVGTTQSKELSRLPSVGGFFDCDRDSMKPSPSDPDDVNKVRPADIKSIGALGDSITAGYKSKNFDYEPDGTYMGNSFITGADEPLEQHATIANILRKFNPNLEGLSYSIPAERAGFNVAFPGANSSQLPTQAETLVELFRKEEVAYEIQNERNFDSSDFTVVAQGFMDELSEPVKDANGAYNKKFYASDLFHLSKYGNAVLALHLWNCLLEPAGKKNQKADLSNDGLAVQCPKQPHPYIRTLGNSFV
;
A
#
# COMPACT_ATOMS: atom_id res chain seq x y z
N MET A 1 -10.70 24.88 16.50
CA MET A 1 -11.75 23.84 16.59
C MET A 1 -10.99 22.52 16.70
N GLN A 2 -11.20 21.70 17.75
CA GLN A 2 -10.43 20.46 17.89
C GLN A 2 -10.77 19.49 16.74
N ILE A 3 -9.75 19.00 16.03
CA ILE A 3 -9.82 18.00 14.95
C ILE A 3 -10.61 16.74 15.38
N ARG A 4 -10.70 16.51 16.70
CA ARG A 4 -11.51 15.48 17.37
C ARG A 4 -12.96 15.35 16.88
N ASN A 5 -13.57 16.40 16.32
CA ASN A 5 -14.98 16.35 15.89
C ASN A 5 -15.17 16.02 14.40
N LEU A 6 -14.12 16.08 13.56
CA LEU A 6 -14.22 15.86 12.10
C LEU A 6 -13.85 14.44 11.66
N LEU A 7 -13.05 13.75 12.47
CA LEU A 7 -12.70 12.35 12.25
C LEU A 7 -13.06 11.58 13.51
N SER A 8 -14.23 10.96 13.54
CA SER A 8 -14.51 9.86 14.49
C SER A 8 -13.71 8.63 14.05
N PHE A 9 -12.38 8.74 13.99
CA PHE A 9 -11.50 7.61 13.75
C PHE A 9 -11.47 6.78 15.04
N GLN A 10 -12.49 5.96 15.23
CA GLN A 10 -12.45 4.92 16.25
C GLN A 10 -11.40 3.90 15.83
N ARG A 11 -10.57 3.41 16.77
CA ARG A 11 -9.61 2.33 16.50
C ARG A 11 -10.35 1.23 15.73
N PRO A 12 -10.00 0.97 14.46
CA PRO A 12 -10.92 0.24 13.59
C PRO A 12 -11.04 -1.24 13.96
N PHE A 13 -10.14 -1.78 14.80
CA PHE A 13 -10.15 -3.19 15.18
C PHE A 13 -9.62 -3.39 16.62
N LYS A 14 -10.49 -3.79 17.55
CA LYS A 14 -10.10 -4.40 18.84
C LYS A 14 -10.59 -5.86 18.82
N SER A 15 -9.87 -6.72 18.11
CA SER A 15 -10.10 -8.17 18.18
C SER A 15 -9.27 -8.75 19.32
N PRO A 16 -9.80 -9.68 20.15
CA PRO A 16 -9.03 -10.41 21.16
C PRO A 16 -7.83 -11.20 20.60
N GLN A 17 -7.80 -11.42 19.27
CA GLN A 17 -6.79 -12.22 18.56
C GLN A 17 -5.68 -11.36 17.92
N GLN A 18 -5.85 -10.04 17.90
CA GLN A 18 -4.90 -9.09 17.34
C GLN A 18 -3.95 -8.61 18.44
N LYS A 19 -2.64 -8.84 18.25
CA LYS A 19 -1.62 -8.38 19.22
C LYS A 19 -1.14 -6.97 18.91
N VAL A 20 -0.88 -6.70 17.63
CA VAL A 20 -0.37 -5.40 17.17
C VAL A 20 -0.94 -5.05 15.79
N ALA A 21 -1.16 -3.76 15.53
CA ALA A 21 -1.39 -3.24 14.19
C ALA A 21 -0.69 -1.91 13.94
N VAL A 22 -0.30 -1.71 12.68
CA VAL A 22 0.31 -0.47 12.20
C VAL A 22 -0.50 0.04 11.01
N LEU A 23 -1.05 1.25 11.15
CA LEU A 23 -1.72 1.95 10.06
C LEU A 23 -0.72 2.90 9.39
N MET A 24 -0.45 2.67 8.11
CA MET A 24 0.44 3.48 7.29
C MET A 24 -0.40 4.37 6.38
N MET A 25 -0.23 5.68 6.48
CA MET A 25 -0.97 6.66 5.66
C MET A 25 -0.02 7.27 4.62
N PRO A 26 0.06 6.73 3.39
CA PRO A 26 0.68 7.44 2.28
C PRO A 26 0.00 8.80 2.03
N SER A 27 0.70 9.75 1.42
CA SER A 27 0.18 11.10 1.13
C SER A 27 -0.93 11.14 0.06
N ILE A 28 -1.22 10.02 -0.59
CA ILE A 28 -2.44 9.80 -1.41
C ILE A 28 -3.56 9.37 -0.46
N VAL A 29 -4.85 9.61 -0.77
CA VAL A 29 -6.01 9.19 0.05
C VAL A 29 -6.14 7.65 0.09
N ALA A 30 -5.21 7.01 0.76
CA ALA A 30 -5.01 5.58 0.87
C ALA A 30 -4.45 5.29 2.26
N ALA A 31 -4.85 4.17 2.85
CA ALA A 31 -4.35 3.72 4.13
C ALA A 31 -4.02 2.22 4.02
N LEU A 32 -2.78 1.89 4.34
CA LEU A 32 -2.28 0.53 4.45
C LEU A 32 -2.43 0.09 5.91
N VAL A 33 -3.19 -0.99 6.13
CA VAL A 33 -3.38 -1.57 7.47
C VAL A 33 -2.56 -2.86 7.54
N ILE A 34 -1.61 -2.89 8.46
CA ILE A 34 -0.79 -4.07 8.75
C ILE A 34 -1.24 -4.63 10.09
N VAL A 35 -1.60 -5.92 10.14
CA VAL A 35 -2.08 -6.56 11.37
C VAL A 35 -1.30 -7.85 11.63
N ASN A 36 -0.87 -8.03 12.89
CA ASN A 36 -0.34 -9.30 13.37
C ASN A 36 -1.44 -10.03 14.15
N VAL A 37 -2.15 -10.94 13.46
CA VAL A 37 -3.23 -11.73 14.03
C VAL A 37 -2.79 -13.17 14.21
N THR A 38 -2.99 -13.75 15.39
CA THR A 38 -2.51 -15.12 15.68
C THR A 38 -3.40 -16.22 15.09
N ARG A 39 -4.59 -15.87 14.57
CA ARG A 39 -5.46 -16.68 13.71
C ARG A 39 -6.74 -15.88 13.52
N LEU A 40 -7.04 -15.47 12.30
CA LEU A 40 -8.37 -14.99 11.94
C LEU A 40 -9.14 -16.20 11.38
N PHE A 41 -10.21 -16.59 12.05
CA PHE A 41 -11.18 -17.49 11.44
C PHE A 41 -11.99 -16.66 10.43
N LEU A 42 -11.56 -16.69 9.18
CA LEU A 42 -12.37 -16.22 8.07
C LEU A 42 -13.12 -17.40 7.46
N PRO A 43 -14.41 -17.23 7.10
CA PRO A 43 -15.11 -18.24 6.34
C PRO A 43 -14.39 -18.49 5.02
N SER A 44 -14.17 -19.76 4.67
CA SER A 44 -13.57 -20.14 3.38
C SER A 44 -14.51 -19.71 2.25
N GLU A 45 -14.06 -18.80 1.39
CA GLU A 45 -14.76 -18.51 0.14
C GLU A 45 -14.63 -19.69 -0.82
N LYS A 46 -15.76 -20.12 -1.36
CA LYS A 46 -15.87 -21.19 -2.35
C LYS A 46 -15.38 -20.69 -3.70
N ASP A 47 -14.62 -21.55 -4.37
CA ASP A 47 -14.18 -21.38 -5.74
C ASP A 47 -15.38 -21.10 -6.66
N SER A 48 -15.30 -20.01 -7.44
CA SER A 48 -16.15 -19.82 -8.62
C SER A 48 -15.31 -20.10 -9.85
N GLU A 49 -15.67 -21.18 -10.53
CA GLU A 49 -15.08 -21.67 -11.77
C GLU A 49 -15.56 -20.76 -12.92
N TRP A 50 -14.65 -20.01 -13.52
CA TRP A 50 -14.91 -19.25 -14.74
C TRP A 50 -14.35 -20.00 -15.95
N ASP A 51 -15.24 -20.29 -16.89
CA ASP A 51 -14.96 -21.03 -18.12
C ASP A 51 -14.15 -20.15 -19.09
N VAL A 52 -12.89 -20.52 -19.34
CA VAL A 52 -11.98 -19.76 -20.21
C VAL A 52 -12.20 -20.22 -21.65
N GLY A 53 -13.07 -19.50 -22.36
CA GLY A 53 -13.27 -19.67 -23.80
C GLY A 53 -11.97 -19.45 -24.57
N THR A 54 -11.54 -20.47 -25.32
CA THR A 54 -10.37 -20.40 -26.20
C THR A 54 -10.70 -19.77 -27.54
N THR A 55 -10.08 -18.63 -27.89
CA THR A 55 -9.91 -18.20 -29.29
C THR A 55 -8.63 -17.40 -29.50
N GLN A 56 -7.72 -18.01 -30.26
CA GLN A 56 -6.70 -17.48 -31.19
C GLN A 56 -5.88 -16.21 -30.85
N SER A 57 -4.57 -16.44 -30.86
CA SER A 57 -3.43 -15.53 -30.72
C SER A 57 -3.42 -14.35 -31.72
N LYS A 58 -3.89 -13.19 -31.28
CA LYS A 58 -3.10 -11.96 -31.49
C LYS A 58 -2.05 -11.94 -30.37
N GLU A 59 -0.82 -11.52 -30.65
CA GLU A 59 0.12 -11.21 -29.56
C GLU A 59 -0.53 -10.17 -28.66
N LEU A 60 -1.06 -10.63 -27.52
CA LEU A 60 -1.70 -9.79 -26.52
C LEU A 60 -0.61 -8.90 -25.94
N SER A 61 -0.70 -7.59 -26.13
CA SER A 61 0.35 -6.68 -25.68
C SER A 61 0.22 -6.51 -24.17
N ARG A 62 1.04 -7.27 -23.43
CA ARG A 62 1.13 -7.19 -21.98
C ARG A 62 1.63 -5.80 -21.61
N LEU A 63 0.90 -5.11 -20.75
CA LEU A 63 1.27 -3.77 -20.32
C LEU A 63 2.51 -3.85 -19.42
N PRO A 64 3.39 -2.82 -19.49
CA PRO A 64 4.64 -2.83 -18.76
C PRO A 64 4.41 -2.79 -17.25
N SER A 65 5.36 -3.37 -16.53
CA SER A 65 5.46 -3.39 -15.07
C SER A 65 6.94 -3.33 -14.68
N VAL A 66 7.21 -3.17 -13.40
CA VAL A 66 8.55 -3.36 -12.83
C VAL A 66 8.48 -4.25 -11.59
N GLY A 67 9.48 -5.11 -11.43
CA GLY A 67 9.67 -5.94 -10.25
C GLY A 67 10.68 -5.33 -9.27
N GLY A 68 10.75 -5.87 -8.07
CA GLY A 68 11.73 -5.47 -7.06
C GLY A 68 12.97 -6.36 -7.08
N PHE A 69 14.16 -5.75 -7.12
CA PHE A 69 15.40 -6.46 -6.80
C PHE A 69 15.50 -6.66 -5.28
N PHE A 70 15.49 -7.92 -4.84
CA PHE A 70 15.43 -8.30 -3.43
C PHE A 70 16.67 -9.11 -3.04
N ASP A 71 17.49 -8.54 -2.15
CA ASP A 71 18.74 -9.15 -1.69
C ASP A 71 18.94 -8.93 -0.19
N CYS A 72 17.98 -9.41 0.62
CA CYS A 72 18.05 -9.33 2.07
C CYS A 72 18.83 -10.49 2.67
N ASP A 73 19.67 -10.19 3.66
CA ASP A 73 20.34 -11.23 4.43
C ASP A 73 19.34 -12.05 5.26
N ARG A 74 19.73 -13.29 5.57
CA ARG A 74 18.85 -14.23 6.29
C ARG A 74 18.44 -13.74 7.68
N ASP A 75 19.25 -12.94 8.35
CA ASP A 75 18.94 -12.49 9.71
C ASP A 75 17.88 -11.38 9.71
N SER A 76 17.93 -10.50 8.72
CA SER A 76 16.92 -9.47 8.44
C SER A 76 15.58 -10.06 8.01
N MET A 77 15.59 -11.28 7.45
CA MET A 77 14.39 -12.00 7.04
C MET A 77 13.72 -12.83 8.15
N LYS A 78 14.38 -13.04 9.30
CA LYS A 78 13.83 -13.88 10.37
C LYS A 78 12.68 -13.19 11.10
N PRO A 79 11.61 -13.93 11.46
CA PRO A 79 10.61 -13.43 12.39
C PRO A 79 11.23 -13.21 13.77
N SER A 80 10.49 -12.49 14.61
CA SER A 80 10.80 -12.34 16.02
C SER A 80 10.70 -13.69 16.75
N PRO A 81 11.43 -13.89 17.87
CA PRO A 81 11.38 -15.14 18.65
C PRO A 81 9.97 -15.53 19.14
N SER A 82 9.09 -14.54 19.28
CA SER A 82 7.67 -14.68 19.60
C SER A 82 6.89 -13.58 18.88
N ASP A 83 5.57 -13.75 18.76
CA ASP A 83 4.75 -12.66 18.22
C ASP A 83 4.95 -11.38 19.04
N PRO A 84 5.24 -10.23 18.41
CA PRO A 84 5.37 -8.96 19.09
C PRO A 84 4.05 -8.53 19.75
N ASP A 85 4.18 -8.02 20.97
CA ASP A 85 3.16 -7.32 21.76
C ASP A 85 3.38 -5.80 21.79
N ASP A 86 4.40 -5.33 21.06
CA ASP A 86 4.81 -3.95 20.92
C ASP A 86 4.99 -3.61 19.44
N VAL A 87 4.18 -2.67 18.93
CA VAL A 87 4.25 -2.15 17.56
C VAL A 87 5.65 -1.69 17.16
N ASN A 88 6.47 -1.26 18.12
CA ASN A 88 7.81 -0.75 17.89
C ASN A 88 8.85 -1.86 17.63
N LYS A 89 8.47 -3.14 17.79
CA LYS A 89 9.33 -4.32 17.64
C LYS A 89 8.84 -5.28 16.54
N VAL A 90 7.96 -4.81 15.66
CA VAL A 90 7.44 -5.62 14.54
C VAL A 90 8.48 -5.72 13.43
N ARG A 91 8.98 -6.93 13.17
CA ARG A 91 9.77 -7.24 11.97
C ARG A 91 8.84 -7.51 10.79
N PRO A 92 9.29 -7.35 9.53
CA PRO A 92 8.44 -7.68 8.38
C PRO A 92 7.91 -9.11 8.37
N ALA A 93 8.71 -10.08 8.82
CA ALA A 93 8.30 -11.49 8.90
C ALA A 93 7.24 -11.77 10.00
N ASP A 94 7.03 -10.84 10.93
CA ASP A 94 5.97 -10.95 11.95
C ASP A 94 4.59 -10.55 11.40
N ILE A 95 4.55 -9.92 10.23
CA ILE A 95 3.31 -9.45 9.61
C ILE A 95 2.58 -10.63 8.99
N LYS A 96 1.35 -10.86 9.45
CA LYS A 96 0.52 -12.00 9.03
C LYS A 96 -0.61 -11.60 8.09
N SER A 97 -1.06 -10.35 8.18
CA SER A 97 -2.15 -9.85 7.35
C SER A 97 -1.84 -8.44 6.87
N ILE A 98 -2.20 -8.17 5.62
CA ILE A 98 -2.14 -6.85 5.00
C ILE A 98 -3.53 -6.48 4.46
N GLY A 99 -3.93 -5.23 4.63
CA GLY A 99 -5.17 -4.69 4.08
C GLY A 99 -4.98 -3.29 3.53
N ALA A 100 -5.93 -2.87 2.70
CA ALA A 100 -5.93 -1.55 2.09
C ALA A 100 -7.34 -0.95 2.14
N LEU A 101 -7.41 0.33 2.48
CA LEU A 101 -8.59 1.16 2.31
C LEU A 101 -8.22 2.43 1.55
N GLY A 102 -9.13 2.91 0.70
CA GLY A 102 -8.86 4.10 -0.11
C GLY A 102 -9.85 4.25 -1.26
N ASP A 103 -9.43 5.02 -2.24
CA ASP A 103 -10.19 5.35 -3.45
C ASP A 103 -9.83 4.46 -4.65
N SER A 104 -10.11 4.95 -5.86
CA SER A 104 -9.85 4.25 -7.11
C SER A 104 -8.35 3.98 -7.37
N ILE A 105 -7.42 4.77 -6.80
CA ILE A 105 -5.98 4.52 -6.94
C ILE A 105 -5.62 3.28 -6.12
N THR A 106 -6.10 3.19 -4.89
CA THR A 106 -5.86 2.04 -4.00
C THR A 106 -6.52 0.76 -4.52
N ALA A 107 -7.69 0.90 -5.15
CA ALA A 107 -8.39 -0.19 -5.81
C ALA A 107 -7.65 -0.71 -7.06
N GLY A 108 -6.66 0.02 -7.60
CA GLY A 108 -5.99 -0.36 -8.85
C GLY A 108 -6.89 -0.15 -10.08
N TYR A 109 -7.75 0.87 -10.06
CA TYR A 109 -8.63 1.17 -11.19
C TYR A 109 -7.81 1.51 -12.45
N LYS A 110 -8.14 0.88 -13.58
CA LYS A 110 -7.42 0.90 -14.86
C LYS A 110 -5.98 0.40 -14.83
N SER A 111 -5.54 -0.24 -13.75
CA SER A 111 -4.22 -0.87 -13.66
C SER A 111 -4.20 -2.22 -14.39
N LYS A 112 -4.44 -2.19 -15.69
CA LYS A 112 -4.60 -3.39 -16.54
C LYS A 112 -3.32 -4.21 -16.67
N ASN A 113 -3.48 -5.52 -16.84
CA ASN A 113 -2.44 -6.47 -17.22
C ASN A 113 -2.17 -6.45 -18.73
N PHE A 114 -3.21 -6.23 -19.53
CA PHE A 114 -3.12 -6.18 -20.99
C PHE A 114 -3.93 -5.01 -21.57
N ASP A 115 -3.52 -4.53 -22.74
CA ASP A 115 -4.12 -3.38 -23.41
C ASP A 115 -5.61 -3.53 -23.77
N TYR A 116 -6.02 -4.75 -24.10
CA TYR A 116 -7.38 -5.09 -24.53
C TYR A 116 -8.38 -5.25 -23.37
N GLU A 117 -7.91 -5.32 -22.13
CA GLU A 117 -8.81 -5.49 -20.99
C GLU A 117 -9.70 -4.24 -20.82
N PRO A 118 -10.96 -4.39 -20.38
CA PRO A 118 -11.86 -3.25 -20.19
C PRO A 118 -11.38 -2.32 -19.07
N ASP A 119 -11.85 -1.08 -19.05
CA ASP A 119 -11.64 -0.22 -17.88
C ASP A 119 -12.39 -0.84 -16.68
N GLY A 120 -11.72 -0.92 -15.53
CA GLY A 120 -12.22 -1.63 -14.36
C GLY A 120 -11.21 -1.66 -13.22
N THR A 121 -11.52 -2.38 -12.16
CA THR A 121 -10.67 -2.53 -10.99
C THR A 121 -9.72 -3.71 -11.16
N TYR A 122 -8.43 -3.48 -10.99
CA TYR A 122 -7.40 -4.51 -11.06
C TYR A 122 -6.66 -4.58 -9.71
N MET A 123 -7.37 -5.02 -8.67
CA MET A 123 -6.83 -5.07 -7.31
C MET A 123 -5.56 -5.94 -7.21
N GLY A 124 -5.43 -6.93 -8.09
CA GLY A 124 -4.22 -7.75 -8.24
C GLY A 124 -2.95 -6.97 -8.60
N ASN A 125 -3.10 -5.76 -9.14
CA ASN A 125 -2.02 -4.82 -9.47
C ASN A 125 -1.95 -3.62 -8.51
N SER A 126 -2.74 -3.60 -7.42
CA SER A 126 -2.68 -2.52 -6.43
C SER A 126 -1.29 -2.47 -5.78
N PHE A 127 -0.69 -1.27 -5.69
CA PHE A 127 0.62 -1.06 -5.07
C PHE A 127 0.72 -1.57 -3.61
N ILE A 128 -0.42 -1.72 -2.92
CA ILE A 128 -0.48 -2.20 -1.53
C ILE A 128 -0.67 -3.73 -1.48
N THR A 129 -1.83 -4.24 -1.91
CA THR A 129 -2.24 -5.63 -1.67
C THR A 129 -2.12 -6.54 -2.88
N GLY A 130 -1.76 -6.02 -4.05
CA GLY A 130 -1.76 -6.75 -5.31
C GLY A 130 -0.79 -7.94 -5.31
N ALA A 131 -1.23 -9.07 -5.85
CA ALA A 131 -0.48 -10.33 -5.82
C ALA A 131 -0.64 -11.17 -7.10
N ASP A 132 -1.12 -10.59 -8.21
CA ASP A 132 -1.29 -11.28 -9.51
C ASP A 132 0.01 -11.93 -9.99
N GLU A 133 1.15 -11.25 -9.79
CA GLU A 133 2.48 -11.77 -10.09
C GLU A 133 3.42 -11.79 -8.88
N PRO A 134 4.56 -12.51 -8.94
CA PRO A 134 5.62 -12.41 -7.94
C PRO A 134 6.36 -11.06 -7.99
N LEU A 135 7.08 -10.75 -6.91
CA LEU A 135 7.89 -9.53 -6.75
C LEU A 135 8.82 -9.25 -7.93
N GLU A 136 9.41 -10.29 -8.52
CA GLU A 136 10.34 -10.19 -9.65
C GLU A 136 9.70 -9.60 -10.92
N GLN A 137 8.37 -9.62 -11.02
CA GLN A 137 7.62 -9.14 -12.18
C GLN A 137 6.74 -7.91 -11.87
N HIS A 138 6.21 -7.83 -10.66
CA HIS A 138 5.35 -6.73 -10.23
C HIS A 138 5.58 -6.42 -8.75
N ALA A 139 6.15 -5.26 -8.47
CA ALA A 139 6.37 -4.82 -7.10
C ALA A 139 5.06 -4.35 -6.45
N THR A 140 4.75 -4.89 -5.28
CA THR A 140 3.68 -4.43 -4.39
C THR A 140 4.17 -4.60 -2.95
N ILE A 141 3.58 -3.88 -1.98
CA ILE A 141 3.92 -4.09 -0.56
C ILE A 141 3.66 -5.55 -0.17
N ALA A 142 2.54 -6.12 -0.61
CA ALA A 142 2.21 -7.52 -0.41
C ALA A 142 3.27 -8.49 -0.98
N ASN A 143 3.76 -8.25 -2.20
CA ASN A 143 4.78 -9.08 -2.82
C ASN A 143 6.12 -9.01 -2.11
N ILE A 144 6.48 -7.84 -1.57
CA ILE A 144 7.68 -7.68 -0.76
C ILE A 144 7.51 -8.40 0.58
N LEU A 145 6.41 -8.17 1.29
CA LEU A 145 6.11 -8.84 2.55
C LEU A 145 6.05 -10.36 2.41
N ARG A 146 5.56 -10.89 1.28
CA ARG A 146 5.52 -12.33 0.99
C ARG A 146 6.91 -12.97 0.89
N LYS A 147 7.97 -12.19 0.61
CA LYS A 147 9.37 -12.66 0.72
C LYS A 147 9.78 -12.91 2.17
N PHE A 148 9.23 -12.14 3.12
CA PHE A 148 9.48 -12.29 4.56
C PHE A 148 8.56 -13.31 5.22
N ASN A 149 7.28 -13.33 4.83
CA ASN A 149 6.29 -14.29 5.31
C ASN A 149 5.45 -14.84 4.12
N PRO A 150 5.75 -16.05 3.63
CA PRO A 150 5.00 -16.66 2.53
C PRO A 150 3.52 -16.92 2.81
N ASN A 151 3.11 -16.96 4.09
CA ASN A 151 1.73 -17.19 4.52
C ASN A 151 0.95 -15.89 4.76
N LEU A 152 1.37 -14.77 4.15
CA LEU A 152 0.70 -13.48 4.27
C LEU A 152 -0.75 -13.56 3.77
N GLU A 153 -1.68 -13.13 4.61
CA GLU A 153 -3.12 -13.05 4.32
C GLU A 153 -3.53 -11.65 3.83
N GLY A 154 -4.67 -11.56 3.14
CA GLY A 154 -5.24 -10.30 2.64
C GLY A 154 -4.78 -9.88 1.25
N LEU A 155 -4.05 -10.75 0.56
CA LEU A 155 -3.61 -10.59 -0.83
C LEU A 155 -4.80 -10.39 -1.77
N SER A 156 -4.67 -9.42 -2.68
CA SER A 156 -5.65 -9.16 -3.74
C SER A 156 -5.20 -9.80 -5.05
N TYR A 157 -6.14 -10.39 -5.76
CA TYR A 157 -5.95 -11.00 -7.08
C TYR A 157 -7.04 -10.52 -8.03
N SER A 158 -6.68 -10.29 -9.27
CA SER A 158 -7.61 -10.09 -10.39
C SER A 158 -7.55 -11.27 -11.38
N ILE A 159 -6.48 -12.07 -11.33
CA ILE A 159 -6.27 -13.25 -12.19
C ILE A 159 -5.74 -14.42 -11.33
N PRO A 160 -6.15 -15.69 -11.56
CA PRO A 160 -7.15 -16.15 -12.53
C PRO A 160 -8.60 -15.89 -12.08
N ALA A 161 -8.82 -15.57 -10.81
CA ALA A 161 -10.13 -15.24 -10.26
C ALA A 161 -10.00 -14.01 -9.38
N GLU A 162 -10.96 -13.09 -9.52
CA GLU A 162 -11.03 -11.87 -8.73
C GLU A 162 -11.25 -12.22 -7.26
N ARG A 163 -10.32 -11.79 -6.41
CA ARG A 163 -10.38 -11.90 -4.96
C ARG A 163 -9.85 -10.60 -4.39
N ALA A 164 -10.73 -9.79 -3.83
CA ALA A 164 -10.34 -8.51 -3.23
C ALA A 164 -9.39 -8.68 -2.04
N GLY A 165 -9.41 -9.83 -1.36
CA GLY A 165 -8.64 -10.04 -0.13
C GLY A 165 -9.13 -9.05 0.93
N PHE A 166 -8.21 -8.31 1.55
CA PHE A 166 -8.56 -7.23 2.49
C PHE A 166 -8.41 -5.84 1.86
N ASN A 167 -8.45 -5.74 0.52
CA ASN A 167 -8.59 -4.46 -0.15
C ASN A 167 -10.08 -4.08 -0.22
N VAL A 168 -10.47 -3.11 0.59
CA VAL A 168 -11.84 -2.59 0.67
C VAL A 168 -11.96 -1.21 0.03
N ALA A 169 -11.00 -0.82 -0.83
CA ALA A 169 -11.05 0.43 -1.57
C ALA A 169 -12.16 0.41 -2.63
N PHE A 170 -12.85 1.55 -2.81
CA PHE A 170 -14.03 1.63 -3.67
C PHE A 170 -13.86 2.67 -4.78
N PRO A 171 -13.85 2.28 -6.07
CA PRO A 171 -13.84 3.21 -7.18
C PRO A 171 -15.23 3.89 -7.29
N GLY A 172 -15.26 5.22 -7.22
CA GLY A 172 -16.51 5.99 -7.30
C GLY A 172 -17.07 6.46 -5.95
N ALA A 173 -16.29 6.38 -4.86
CA ALA A 173 -16.53 7.25 -3.71
C ALA A 173 -16.39 8.72 -4.16
N ASN A 174 -17.48 9.34 -4.62
CA ASN A 174 -17.48 10.69 -5.18
C ASN A 174 -18.66 11.51 -4.60
N SER A 175 -18.32 12.51 -3.78
CA SER A 175 -18.52 13.93 -4.16
C SER A 175 -19.96 14.47 -4.38
N SER A 176 -21.00 13.73 -3.99
CA SER A 176 -22.39 14.25 -4.01
C SER A 176 -22.68 15.38 -3.01
N GLN A 177 -21.67 15.84 -2.26
CA GLN A 177 -21.73 17.01 -1.36
C GLN A 177 -20.66 18.06 -1.70
N LEU A 178 -20.10 18.04 -2.92
CA LEU A 178 -18.94 18.85 -3.33
C LEU A 178 -19.01 20.35 -3.06
N PRO A 179 -20.15 21.07 -3.06
CA PRO A 179 -20.10 22.50 -2.75
C PRO A 179 -19.82 22.78 -1.27
N THR A 180 -20.49 22.07 -0.35
CA THR A 180 -20.25 22.17 1.11
C THR A 180 -18.96 21.46 1.50
N GLN A 181 -18.64 20.35 0.84
CA GLN A 181 -17.37 19.67 0.99
C GLN A 181 -16.24 20.47 0.35
N ALA A 182 -16.41 21.31 -0.68
CA ALA A 182 -15.32 22.08 -1.29
C ALA A 182 -14.76 23.13 -0.33
N GLU A 183 -15.60 23.75 0.49
CA GLU A 183 -15.14 24.66 1.56
C GLU A 183 -14.41 23.89 2.67
N THR A 184 -14.93 22.73 3.09
CA THR A 184 -14.23 21.81 4.01
C THR A 184 -13.00 21.15 3.38
N LEU A 185 -12.97 20.96 2.06
CA LEU A 185 -11.94 20.28 1.28
C LEU A 185 -10.81 21.25 0.97
N VAL A 186 -11.07 22.55 0.83
CA VAL A 186 -10.05 23.61 0.84
C VAL A 186 -9.39 23.72 2.22
N GLU A 187 -10.13 23.52 3.31
CA GLU A 187 -9.54 23.38 4.65
C GLU A 187 -8.78 22.04 4.84
N LEU A 188 -9.24 20.95 4.22
CA LEU A 188 -8.55 19.65 4.20
C LEU A 188 -7.46 19.54 3.11
N PHE A 189 -7.33 20.49 2.18
CA PHE A 189 -6.31 20.45 1.12
C PHE A 189 -4.91 20.75 1.66
N ARG A 190 -4.77 21.03 2.97
CA ARG A 190 -3.55 20.80 3.76
C ARG A 190 -3.45 19.36 4.30
N LYS A 191 -3.79 18.37 3.48
CA LYS A 191 -4.03 16.96 3.87
C LYS A 191 -2.80 16.22 4.41
N GLU A 192 -1.59 16.64 4.05
CA GLU A 192 -0.35 16.20 4.70
C GLU A 192 -0.39 16.48 6.20
N GLU A 193 -0.80 17.69 6.58
CA GLU A 193 -0.85 18.15 7.96
C GLU A 193 -1.77 17.23 8.79
N VAL A 194 -2.90 16.78 8.26
CA VAL A 194 -3.85 15.90 9.00
C VAL A 194 -3.24 14.53 9.32
N ALA A 195 -2.56 13.88 8.37
CA ALA A 195 -1.93 12.58 8.63
C ALA A 195 -0.80 12.72 9.65
N TYR A 196 0.00 13.78 9.54
CA TYR A 196 1.04 14.10 10.51
C TYR A 196 0.46 14.54 11.86
N GLU A 197 -0.67 15.25 11.91
CA GLU A 197 -1.39 15.61 13.13
C GLU A 197 -1.90 14.36 13.84
N ILE A 198 -2.58 13.45 13.14
CA ILE A 198 -3.05 12.17 13.69
C ILE A 198 -1.88 11.38 14.30
N GLN A 199 -0.75 11.32 13.59
CA GLN A 199 0.47 10.68 14.08
C GLN A 199 1.04 11.42 15.32
N ASN A 200 1.23 12.74 15.23
CA ASN A 200 1.95 13.56 16.21
C ASN A 200 1.14 13.84 17.48
N GLU A 201 -0.19 13.80 17.41
CA GLU A 201 -1.08 13.84 18.58
C GLU A 201 -0.89 12.60 19.47
N ARG A 202 -0.36 11.50 18.92
CA ARG A 202 -0.11 10.21 19.60
C ARG A 202 -1.34 9.61 20.30
N ASN A 203 -2.55 10.11 20.03
CA ASN A 203 -3.81 9.57 20.55
C ASN A 203 -4.03 8.10 20.13
N PHE A 204 -3.41 7.70 19.01
CA PHE A 204 -3.44 6.35 18.48
C PHE A 204 -2.17 5.54 18.73
N ASP A 205 -1.20 6.08 19.48
CA ASP A 205 0.08 5.43 19.74
C ASP A 205 0.04 4.67 21.07
N SER A 206 0.23 3.36 21.00
CA SER A 206 0.18 2.42 22.12
C SER A 206 0.99 1.17 21.79
N SER A 207 1.19 0.28 22.75
CA SER A 207 1.94 -0.96 22.49
C SER A 207 1.27 -1.84 21.43
N ASP A 208 -0.05 -1.79 21.28
CA ASP A 208 -0.83 -2.66 20.38
C ASP A 208 -1.30 -1.98 19.08
N PHE A 209 -1.14 -0.66 18.96
CA PHE A 209 -1.59 0.11 17.80
C PHE A 209 -0.77 1.38 17.62
N THR A 210 -0.43 1.70 16.38
CA THR A 210 0.18 2.99 16.02
C THR A 210 -0.17 3.40 14.59
N VAL A 211 -0.11 4.71 14.33
CA VAL A 211 -0.33 5.32 13.02
C VAL A 211 0.96 6.00 12.58
N VAL A 212 1.40 5.73 11.35
CA VAL A 212 2.64 6.30 10.80
C VAL A 212 2.39 6.87 9.42
N ALA A 213 2.58 8.18 9.28
CA ALA A 213 2.52 8.87 8.00
C ALA A 213 3.73 8.50 7.13
N GLN A 214 3.50 8.31 5.82
CA GLN A 214 4.54 8.02 4.84
C GLN A 214 4.67 9.18 3.86
N GLY A 215 5.75 9.94 3.98
CA GLY A 215 5.87 11.24 3.31
C GLY A 215 6.50 11.24 1.92
N PHE A 216 6.78 10.08 1.31
CA PHE A 216 7.55 9.99 0.07
C PHE A 216 6.99 10.76 -1.14
N MET A 217 5.79 11.33 -1.00
CA MET A 217 5.13 12.16 -2.01
C MET A 217 4.87 13.61 -1.59
N ASP A 218 5.24 14.02 -0.37
CA ASP A 218 4.88 15.32 0.22
C ASP A 218 5.45 16.51 -0.59
N GLU A 219 6.69 16.40 -1.06
CA GLU A 219 7.35 17.43 -1.87
C GLU A 219 7.19 17.21 -3.39
N LEU A 220 6.26 16.34 -3.82
CA LEU A 220 5.94 16.15 -5.22
C LEU A 220 4.98 17.25 -5.71
N SER A 221 5.57 18.29 -6.29
CA SER A 221 4.82 19.39 -6.89
C SER A 221 4.59 19.25 -8.40
N GLU A 222 5.19 18.23 -9.04
CA GLU A 222 5.09 18.01 -10.48
C GLU A 222 4.61 16.59 -10.83
N PRO A 223 3.81 16.45 -11.90
CA PRO A 223 3.45 15.14 -12.43
C PRO A 223 4.67 14.44 -13.02
N VAL A 224 4.71 13.11 -12.93
CA VAL A 224 5.74 12.29 -13.58
C VAL A 224 5.74 12.51 -15.10
N LYS A 225 6.88 12.97 -15.63
CA LYS A 225 7.09 13.23 -17.06
C LYS A 225 8.03 12.18 -17.66
N ASP A 226 7.96 12.03 -18.98
CA ASP A 226 8.92 11.25 -19.76
C ASP A 226 10.16 12.09 -20.12
N ALA A 227 11.11 11.48 -20.84
CA ALA A 227 12.35 12.15 -21.27
C ALA A 227 12.12 13.38 -22.18
N ASN A 228 10.92 13.51 -22.77
CA ASN A 228 10.55 14.64 -23.63
C ASN A 228 9.76 15.71 -22.86
N GLY A 229 9.55 15.54 -21.55
CA GLY A 229 8.77 16.46 -20.72
C GLY A 229 7.25 16.30 -20.85
N ALA A 230 6.76 15.30 -21.59
CA ALA A 230 5.33 14.98 -21.68
C ALA A 230 4.90 14.10 -20.50
N TYR A 231 3.59 13.99 -20.23
CA TYR A 231 3.09 13.05 -19.22
C TYR A 231 3.55 11.63 -19.50
N ASN A 232 4.08 10.97 -18.47
CA ASN A 232 4.62 9.63 -18.60
C ASN A 232 3.49 8.60 -18.78
N LYS A 233 3.22 8.21 -20.02
CA LYS A 233 2.19 7.22 -20.39
C LYS A 233 2.52 5.79 -19.97
N LYS A 234 3.75 5.53 -19.50
CA LYS A 234 4.10 4.27 -18.84
C LYS A 234 3.64 4.30 -17.39
N PHE A 235 3.77 5.44 -16.71
CA PHE A 235 3.40 5.65 -15.30
C PHE A 235 1.89 5.76 -15.07
N TYR A 236 1.20 6.56 -15.89
CA TYR A 236 -0.24 6.74 -15.79
C TYR A 236 -1.02 5.78 -16.69
N ALA A 237 -2.25 5.46 -16.29
CA ALA A 237 -3.23 4.79 -17.11
C ALA A 237 -3.70 5.69 -18.27
N SER A 238 -4.59 5.17 -19.11
CA SER A 238 -5.08 5.84 -20.33
C SER A 238 -5.73 7.21 -20.09
N ASP A 239 -6.24 7.48 -18.88
CA ASP A 239 -6.86 8.76 -18.51
C ASP A 239 -5.90 9.77 -17.86
N LEU A 240 -4.61 9.44 -17.74
CA LEU A 240 -3.57 10.29 -17.14
C LEU A 240 -3.82 10.69 -15.67
N PHE A 241 -4.77 10.03 -15.00
CA PHE A 241 -5.12 10.27 -13.61
C PHE A 241 -4.84 9.04 -12.75
N HIS A 242 -5.33 7.87 -13.19
CA HIS A 242 -5.05 6.63 -12.50
C HIS A 242 -3.64 6.14 -12.80
N LEU A 243 -3.10 5.30 -11.92
CA LEU A 243 -1.83 4.65 -12.13
C LEU A 243 -2.00 3.48 -13.09
N SER A 244 -1.05 3.32 -14.01
CA SER A 244 -0.93 2.07 -14.75
C SER A 244 -0.42 0.96 -13.83
N LYS A 245 -0.31 -0.26 -14.36
CA LYS A 245 0.40 -1.35 -13.68
C LYS A 245 1.83 -0.98 -13.31
N TYR A 246 2.56 -0.33 -14.21
CA TYR A 246 3.91 0.15 -13.91
C TYR A 246 3.92 1.26 -12.85
N GLY A 247 2.98 2.21 -12.90
CA GLY A 247 2.87 3.28 -11.89
C GLY A 247 2.63 2.72 -10.48
N ASN A 248 1.74 1.73 -10.35
CA ASN A 248 1.52 1.02 -9.08
C ASN A 248 2.81 0.37 -8.57
N ALA A 249 3.56 -0.31 -9.45
CA ALA A 249 4.80 -0.97 -9.05
C ALA A 249 5.87 0.01 -8.55
N VAL A 250 6.03 1.15 -9.24
CA VAL A 250 6.98 2.20 -8.81
C VAL A 250 6.57 2.77 -7.44
N LEU A 251 5.28 3.09 -7.23
CA LEU A 251 4.81 3.56 -5.93
C LEU A 251 5.07 2.56 -4.81
N ALA A 252 4.87 1.26 -5.07
CA ALA A 252 5.12 0.23 -4.08
C ALA A 252 6.58 0.19 -3.61
N LEU A 253 7.54 0.33 -4.54
CA LEU A 253 8.97 0.33 -4.21
C LEU A 253 9.34 1.54 -3.33
N HIS A 254 8.85 2.73 -3.67
CA HIS A 254 9.11 3.94 -2.87
C HIS A 254 8.42 3.89 -1.52
N LEU A 255 7.16 3.44 -1.47
CA LEU A 255 6.43 3.26 -0.22
C LEU A 255 7.16 2.28 0.68
N TRP A 256 7.56 1.11 0.17
CA TRP A 256 8.28 0.11 0.97
C TRP A 256 9.56 0.67 1.59
N ASN A 257 10.39 1.34 0.78
CA ASN A 257 11.63 1.92 1.29
C ASN A 257 11.33 3.01 2.33
N CYS A 258 10.26 3.79 2.15
CA CYS A 258 9.80 4.77 3.13
C CYS A 258 9.36 4.12 4.45
N LEU A 259 8.72 2.94 4.44
CA LEU A 259 8.34 2.20 5.65
C LEU A 259 9.54 1.84 6.55
N LEU A 260 10.73 1.72 5.95
CA LEU A 260 11.98 1.37 6.63
C LEU A 260 12.81 2.59 7.05
N GLU A 261 12.37 3.80 6.70
CA GLU A 261 13.01 5.05 7.13
C GLU A 261 12.44 5.53 8.47
N PRO A 262 13.29 6.02 9.39
CA PRO A 262 12.83 6.58 10.66
C PRO A 262 11.79 7.69 10.45
N ALA A 263 10.74 7.68 11.27
CA ALA A 263 9.78 8.79 11.35
C ALA A 263 10.52 10.12 11.59
N GLY A 264 10.12 11.17 10.87
CA GLY A 264 10.81 12.47 10.84
C GLY A 264 12.06 12.53 9.94
N LYS A 265 12.50 11.39 9.38
CA LYS A 265 13.57 11.29 8.37
C LYS A 265 13.15 10.51 7.13
N LYS A 266 11.84 10.32 6.96
CA LYS A 266 11.26 9.68 5.78
C LYS A 266 11.55 10.56 4.57
N ASN A 267 11.90 9.94 3.44
CA ASN A 267 11.98 10.63 2.17
C ASN A 267 10.68 11.42 1.96
N GLN A 268 10.81 12.67 1.54
CA GLN A 268 9.69 13.55 1.26
C GLN A 268 9.47 13.74 -0.25
N LYS A 269 10.45 13.33 -1.06
CA LYS A 269 10.50 13.59 -2.50
C LYS A 269 11.01 12.37 -3.26
N ALA A 270 10.14 11.39 -3.47
CA ALA A 270 10.48 10.22 -4.27
C ALA A 270 10.72 10.58 -5.74
N ASP A 271 11.82 10.09 -6.31
CA ASP A 271 12.01 10.13 -7.76
C ASP A 271 11.19 9.01 -8.42
N LEU A 272 9.92 9.30 -8.71
CA LEU A 272 8.99 8.35 -9.34
C LEU A 272 9.34 8.01 -10.81
N SER A 273 10.42 8.56 -11.36
CA SER A 273 10.97 8.13 -12.64
C SER A 273 11.99 7.00 -12.50
N ASN A 274 12.47 6.73 -11.28
CA ASN A 274 13.44 5.69 -10.97
C ASN A 274 12.76 4.35 -10.67
N ASP A 275 12.73 3.46 -11.66
CA ASP A 275 12.21 2.09 -11.53
C ASP A 275 13.29 1.04 -11.22
N GLY A 276 14.57 1.46 -11.10
CA GLY A 276 15.69 0.59 -10.72
C GLY A 276 15.92 0.47 -9.21
N LEU A 277 14.94 0.87 -8.40
CA LEU A 277 15.09 0.93 -6.95
C LEU A 277 15.16 -0.48 -6.34
N ALA A 278 16.28 -0.78 -5.66
CA ALA A 278 16.39 -2.00 -4.87
C ALA A 278 15.42 -1.97 -3.67
N VAL A 279 14.84 -3.13 -3.37
CA VAL A 279 13.99 -3.31 -2.18
C VAL A 279 14.88 -3.26 -0.94
N GLN A 280 14.68 -2.26 -0.09
CA GLN A 280 15.46 -2.15 1.14
C GLN A 280 15.09 -3.25 2.14
N CYS A 281 16.08 -3.65 2.92
CA CYS A 281 15.93 -4.63 3.99
C CYS A 281 16.02 -3.92 5.34
N PRO A 282 15.25 -4.34 6.36
CA PRO A 282 15.49 -3.88 7.72
C PRO A 282 16.92 -4.21 8.13
N LYS A 283 17.61 -3.31 8.83
CA LYS A 283 19.02 -3.51 9.22
C LYS A 283 19.18 -3.47 10.73
N GLN A 284 20.16 -4.21 11.23
CA GLN A 284 20.58 -4.09 12.63
C GLN A 284 21.12 -2.66 12.91
N PRO A 285 20.93 -2.13 14.14
CA PRO A 285 20.29 -2.76 15.29
C PRO A 285 18.75 -2.64 15.33
N HIS A 286 18.11 -2.11 14.28
CA HIS A 286 16.67 -1.86 14.22
C HIS A 286 16.00 -2.64 13.07
N PRO A 287 15.86 -3.98 13.17
CA PRO A 287 15.29 -4.82 12.12
C PRO A 287 13.75 -4.73 12.05
N TYR A 288 13.18 -3.55 12.31
CA TYR A 288 11.75 -3.33 12.51
C TYR A 288 11.17 -2.41 11.44
N ILE A 289 9.87 -2.53 11.20
CA ILE A 289 9.11 -1.46 10.55
C ILE A 289 9.22 -0.19 11.40
N ARG A 290 9.44 0.96 10.76
CA ARG A 290 9.71 2.21 11.49
C ARG A 290 8.41 2.87 11.94
N THR A 291 8.35 3.11 13.23
CA THR A 291 7.25 3.77 13.94
C THR A 291 7.80 4.99 14.68
N LEU A 292 6.94 5.88 15.19
CA LEU A 292 7.41 6.97 16.05
C LEU A 292 8.25 6.45 17.23
N GLY A 293 7.79 5.40 17.92
CA GLY A 293 8.42 4.91 19.15
C GLY A 293 9.78 4.24 18.95
N ASN A 294 10.12 3.78 17.74
CA ASN A 294 11.47 3.26 17.45
C ASN A 294 12.33 4.22 16.62
N SER A 295 11.82 5.40 16.23
CA SER A 295 12.51 6.29 15.27
C SER A 295 13.51 7.28 15.85
N PHE A 296 13.41 7.58 17.14
CA PHE A 296 14.22 8.59 17.83
C PHE A 296 15.17 7.99 18.89
N VAL A 297 15.42 6.69 18.80
CA VAL A 297 16.22 5.89 19.74
C VAL A 297 17.51 5.43 19.08
#